data_AF-A0A318TEY7-F1
#
_entry.id   AF-A0A318TEY7-F1
#
_cell.length_a   1.000
_cell.length_b   1.000
_cell.length_c   1.000
_cell.angle_alpha   90.00
_cell.angle_beta   90.00
_cell.angle_gamma   90.00
#
_symmetry.space_group_name_H-M   'P 1'
#
loop_
_entity.id
_entity.type
_entity.pdbx_description
1 polymer ?
#
loop_
_entity_poly.entity_id
_entity_poly.type
_entity_poly.pdbx_seq_one_letter_code
_entity_poly.pdbx_strand_id
1 'polypeptide(L)'
;MKKITILDTSVGTLNMGDEIIVDSVNRELKKLFKERTMYIKLPTHERISRYSHRIINDSNFSFVAGTNLLSSKHNLIRGNQWRINLLDANKFKNVILMGVGWNNYQDNPNFYTNLVYKKALTEDYFHSVRDSYTKEKLKSIGITNVHNTGCPTMWELTKEHCSGIPKKKAESVVFTLTDYNKNPEKDSKMIEILNKNYNKVYFWIQGSEDYEYVNSLSNSVIFVNPTLRSYDDLLESDEDLDYVGTRLHAGIRAMQKKRRSIIIGIDNRALEKQKDFSINVLERDDISNLEVLINNDILTDINLNMDSINAWREQFFTHESLV
;
A
#
# COMPACT_ATOMS: atom_id res chain seq x y z
N MET A 1 -4.75 -30.00 4.90
CA MET A 1 -5.27 -28.69 4.47
C MET A 1 -4.40 -27.64 5.14
N LYS A 2 -3.75 -26.77 4.38
CA LYS A 2 -2.93 -25.67 4.91
C LYS A 2 -3.83 -24.56 5.45
N LYS A 3 -3.41 -23.90 6.52
CA LYS A 3 -4.05 -22.71 7.08
C LYS A 3 -3.09 -21.54 6.94
N ILE A 4 -3.52 -20.51 6.24
CA ILE A 4 -2.77 -19.26 6.06
C ILE A 4 -3.56 -18.15 6.70
N THR A 5 -2.97 -17.53 7.72
CA THR A 5 -3.56 -16.35 8.35
C THR A 5 -3.06 -15.09 7.67
N ILE A 6 -3.97 -14.16 7.42
CA ILE A 6 -3.69 -12.82 6.94
C ILE A 6 -4.09 -11.86 8.06
N LEU A 7 -3.10 -11.19 8.63
CA LEU A 7 -3.31 -10.04 9.51
C LEU A 7 -3.63 -8.86 8.58
N ASP A 8 -4.94 -8.68 8.38
CA ASP A 8 -5.60 -7.91 7.34
C ASP A 8 -5.86 -6.48 7.83
N THR A 9 -5.25 -5.53 7.13
CA THR A 9 -5.28 -4.10 7.46
C THR A 9 -6.49 -3.38 6.90
N SER A 10 -7.25 -4.02 6.01
CA SER A 10 -8.50 -3.50 5.46
C SER A 10 -9.69 -3.73 6.40
N VAL A 11 -9.58 -4.65 7.37
CA VAL A 11 -10.66 -4.92 8.32
C VAL A 11 -10.75 -3.76 9.32
N GLY A 12 -11.84 -2.98 9.24
CA GLY A 12 -12.09 -1.83 10.11
C GLY A 12 -11.34 -0.56 9.73
N THR A 13 -10.83 -0.46 8.49
CA THR A 13 -10.22 0.76 7.96
C THR A 13 -11.28 1.78 7.51
N LEU A 14 -10.92 3.07 7.55
CA LEU A 14 -11.67 4.16 6.91
C LEU A 14 -11.00 4.64 5.60
N ASN A 15 -10.05 3.86 5.08
CA ASN A 15 -9.28 4.19 3.89
C ASN A 15 -9.30 3.02 2.90
N MET A 16 -10.00 3.19 1.77
CA MET A 16 -10.09 2.15 0.73
C MET A 16 -8.73 1.80 0.10
N GLY A 17 -7.68 2.57 0.36
CA GLY A 17 -6.32 2.23 -0.04
C GLY A 17 -5.78 0.96 0.61
N ASP A 18 -6.23 0.62 1.81
CA ASP A 18 -5.84 -0.63 2.46
C ASP A 18 -6.49 -1.84 1.78
N GLU A 19 -7.70 -1.68 1.21
CA GLU A 19 -8.34 -2.72 0.38
C GLU A 19 -7.53 -3.03 -0.88
N ILE A 20 -6.97 -2.02 -1.57
CA ILE A 20 -6.10 -2.23 -2.74
C ILE A 20 -4.87 -3.08 -2.37
N ILE A 21 -4.27 -2.78 -1.22
CA ILE A 21 -3.10 -3.52 -0.72
C ILE A 21 -3.47 -4.97 -0.43
N VAL A 22 -4.55 -5.17 0.32
CA VAL A 22 -5.01 -6.49 0.75
C VAL A 22 -5.50 -7.32 -0.43
N ASP A 23 -6.14 -6.73 -1.45
CA ASP A 23 -6.49 -7.39 -2.71
C ASP A 23 -5.24 -7.97 -3.38
N SER A 24 -4.19 -7.15 -3.50
CA SER A 24 -2.91 -7.58 -4.09
C SER A 24 -2.22 -8.64 -3.22
N VAL A 25 -2.23 -8.51 -1.88
CA VAL A 25 -1.71 -9.54 -0.97
C VAL A 25 -2.42 -10.87 -1.18
N ASN A 26 -3.76 -10.87 -1.23
CA ASN A 26 -4.54 -12.07 -1.45
C ASN A 26 -4.24 -12.71 -2.81
N ARG A 27 -4.12 -11.90 -3.87
CA ARG A 27 -3.75 -12.37 -5.22
C ARG A 27 -2.40 -13.09 -5.19
N GLU A 28 -1.39 -12.49 -4.58
CA GLU A 28 -0.03 -13.05 -4.53
C GLU A 28 0.04 -14.30 -3.64
N LEU A 29 -0.62 -14.31 -2.49
CA LEU A 29 -0.67 -15.50 -1.62
C LEU A 29 -1.43 -16.66 -2.27
N LYS A 30 -2.45 -16.39 -3.09
CA LYS A 30 -3.16 -17.42 -3.88
C LYS A 30 -2.28 -18.03 -4.98
N LYS A 31 -1.39 -17.24 -5.59
CA LYS A 31 -0.39 -17.75 -6.53
C LYS A 31 0.61 -18.68 -5.85
N LEU A 32 0.98 -18.40 -4.59
CA LEU A 32 1.92 -19.20 -3.82
C LEU A 32 1.29 -20.50 -3.28
N PHE A 33 0.10 -20.42 -2.68
CA PHE A 33 -0.52 -21.54 -1.97
C PHE A 33 -1.77 -22.06 -2.68
N LYS A 34 -1.59 -22.64 -3.88
CA LYS A 34 -2.68 -22.97 -4.82
C LYS A 34 -3.64 -24.08 -4.37
N GLU A 35 -3.17 -25.09 -3.64
CA GLU A 35 -3.96 -26.29 -3.36
C GLU A 35 -4.23 -26.51 -1.86
N ARG A 36 -5.49 -26.89 -1.55
CA ARG A 36 -5.93 -27.28 -0.20
C ARG A 36 -5.56 -26.26 0.89
N THR A 37 -5.69 -24.97 0.59
CA THR A 37 -5.36 -23.86 1.48
C THR A 37 -6.62 -23.14 1.96
N MET A 38 -6.74 -22.96 3.26
CA MET A 38 -7.75 -22.09 3.89
C MET A 38 -7.09 -20.76 4.27
N TYR A 39 -7.68 -19.66 3.81
CA TYR A 39 -7.26 -18.30 4.17
C TYR A 39 -8.14 -17.76 5.29
N ILE A 40 -7.52 -17.31 6.37
CA ILE A 40 -8.21 -16.78 7.55
C ILE A 40 -7.77 -15.33 7.75
N LYS A 41 -8.72 -14.40 7.82
CA LYS A 41 -8.44 -12.97 7.98
C LYS A 41 -8.65 -12.54 9.42
N LEU A 42 -7.69 -11.82 9.98
CA LEU A 42 -7.75 -11.24 11.33
C LEU A 42 -7.38 -9.76 11.26
N PRO A 43 -8.09 -8.85 11.95
CA PRO A 43 -7.79 -7.42 11.92
C PRO A 43 -6.44 -7.10 12.59
N THR A 44 -5.74 -6.08 12.08
CA THR A 44 -4.55 -5.50 12.75
C THR A 44 -4.89 -4.36 13.71
N HIS A 45 -5.96 -3.62 13.43
CA HIS A 45 -6.39 -2.43 14.18
C HIS A 45 -7.11 -2.77 15.49
N GLU A 46 -7.37 -4.05 15.76
CA GLU A 46 -7.98 -4.53 16.99
C GLU A 46 -6.99 -5.31 17.85
N ARG A 47 -7.28 -5.39 19.15
CA ARG A 47 -6.50 -6.25 20.06
C ARG A 47 -6.72 -7.71 19.68
N ILE A 48 -5.65 -8.48 19.71
CA ILE A 48 -5.71 -9.89 19.35
C ILE A 48 -6.39 -10.69 20.44
N SER A 49 -7.56 -11.25 20.11
CA SER A 49 -8.33 -12.08 21.03
C SER A 49 -7.65 -13.42 21.29
N ARG A 50 -8.08 -14.14 22.34
CA ARG A 50 -7.62 -15.52 22.60
C ARG A 50 -7.91 -16.47 21.43
N TYR A 51 -9.03 -16.24 20.72
CA TYR A 51 -9.41 -17.01 19.55
C TYR A 51 -8.48 -16.73 18.36
N SER A 52 -8.16 -15.45 18.12
CA SER A 52 -7.23 -14.99 17.10
C SER A 52 -5.82 -15.54 17.33
N HIS A 53 -5.34 -15.54 18.58
CA HIS A 53 -4.07 -16.19 18.97
C HIS A 53 -4.03 -17.67 18.61
N ARG A 54 -5.11 -18.41 18.90
CA ARG A 54 -5.20 -19.83 18.53
C ARG A 54 -5.12 -20.02 17.01
N ILE A 55 -5.83 -19.19 16.24
CA ILE A 55 -5.78 -19.23 14.78
C ILE A 55 -4.36 -19.00 14.25
N ILE A 56 -3.67 -17.96 14.75
CA ILE A 56 -2.29 -17.65 14.35
C ILE A 56 -1.37 -18.83 14.64
N ASN A 57 -1.50 -19.45 15.82
CA ASN A 57 -0.64 -20.55 16.24
C ASN A 57 -0.94 -21.89 15.56
N ASP A 58 -2.19 -22.10 15.16
CA ASP A 58 -2.63 -23.26 14.37
C ASP A 58 -2.36 -23.09 12.87
N SER A 59 -1.92 -21.90 12.43
CA SER A 59 -1.62 -21.61 11.03
C SER A 59 -0.22 -22.06 10.65
N ASN A 60 -0.05 -22.48 9.39
CA ASN A 60 1.27 -22.77 8.84
C ASN A 60 2.11 -21.49 8.76
N PHE A 61 1.49 -20.42 8.23
CA PHE A 61 2.06 -19.10 8.09
C PHE A 61 1.04 -18.03 8.45
N SER A 62 1.52 -16.93 9.04
CA SER A 62 0.73 -15.74 9.32
C SER A 62 1.39 -14.53 8.65
N PHE A 63 0.71 -13.93 7.67
CA PHE A 63 1.25 -12.80 6.92
C PHE A 63 0.66 -11.48 7.40
N VAL A 64 1.52 -10.53 7.72
CA VAL A 64 1.16 -9.14 7.98
C VAL A 64 0.99 -8.41 6.64
N ALA A 65 -0.26 -8.09 6.30
CA ALA A 65 -0.61 -7.49 5.02
C ALA A 65 -0.40 -5.97 5.03
N GLY A 66 0.81 -5.54 4.67
CA GLY A 66 1.12 -4.17 4.25
C GLY A 66 0.62 -3.00 5.12
N THR A 67 0.43 -1.87 4.42
CA THR A 67 0.26 -0.46 4.86
C THR A 67 1.36 0.06 5.81
N ASN A 68 1.16 1.22 6.42
CA ASN A 68 2.08 2.00 7.27
C ASN A 68 2.18 1.43 8.68
N LEU A 69 2.24 0.11 8.78
CA LEU A 69 1.89 -0.57 10.00
C LEU A 69 2.92 -0.41 11.13
N LEU A 70 4.20 -0.26 10.77
CA LEU A 70 5.31 -0.19 11.73
C LEU A 70 5.57 1.25 12.18
N SER A 71 5.98 1.40 13.44
CA SER A 71 6.37 2.68 14.03
C SER A 71 7.46 2.49 15.08
N SER A 72 8.20 3.56 15.39
CA SER A 72 9.29 3.60 16.39
C SER A 72 8.80 3.72 17.83
N LYS A 73 7.52 4.08 17.99
CA LYS A 73 6.87 4.27 19.29
C LYS A 73 5.60 3.45 19.31
N HIS A 74 5.73 2.17 19.65
CA HIS A 74 4.61 1.27 19.86
C HIS A 74 3.88 1.66 21.14
N ASN A 75 2.81 2.44 21.02
CA ASN A 75 2.08 2.96 22.18
C ASN A 75 1.11 1.91 22.73
N LEU A 76 1.12 1.71 24.04
CA LEU A 76 0.17 0.82 24.73
C LEU A 76 -1.22 1.43 24.92
N ILE A 77 -1.29 2.77 24.97
CA ILE A 77 -2.49 3.54 25.34
C ILE A 77 -3.18 4.16 24.11
N ARG A 78 -2.40 4.69 23.16
CA ARG A 78 -2.91 5.20 21.87
C ARG A 78 -2.89 4.08 20.83
N GLY A 79 -3.88 4.04 19.94
CA GLY A 79 -3.96 3.00 18.91
C GLY A 79 -2.76 3.04 17.97
N ASN A 80 -2.02 1.93 17.88
CA ASN A 80 -1.11 1.66 16.77
C ASN A 80 -1.92 0.99 15.65
N GLN A 81 -1.50 1.11 14.39
CA GLN A 81 -2.17 0.41 13.29
C GLN A 81 -2.05 -1.13 13.44
N TRP A 82 -0.97 -1.59 14.10
CA TRP A 82 -0.87 -2.96 14.61
C TRP A 82 -0.99 -2.97 16.12
N ARG A 83 -2.15 -3.35 16.65
CA ARG A 83 -2.42 -3.32 18.09
C ARG A 83 -1.98 -4.61 18.77
N ILE A 84 -0.67 -4.77 18.88
CA ILE A 84 -0.04 -5.87 19.63
C ILE A 84 0.69 -5.34 20.86
N ASN A 85 0.83 -6.16 21.89
CA ASN A 85 1.75 -5.87 22.99
C ASN A 85 2.79 -7.00 23.09
N LEU A 86 3.70 -6.90 24.06
CA LEU A 86 4.76 -7.90 24.25
C LEU A 86 4.22 -9.31 24.56
N LEU A 87 3.07 -9.43 25.24
CA LEU A 87 2.43 -10.73 25.50
C LEU A 87 1.82 -11.32 24.23
N ASP A 88 1.31 -10.47 23.33
CA ASP A 88 0.83 -10.92 22.02
C ASP A 88 2.02 -11.37 21.17
N ALA A 89 3.05 -10.54 21.09
CA ALA A 89 4.28 -10.81 20.35
C ALA A 89 4.92 -12.13 20.78
N ASN A 90 5.05 -12.38 22.09
CA ASN A 90 5.61 -13.63 22.62
C ASN A 90 4.80 -14.89 22.28
N LYS A 91 3.52 -14.75 21.91
CA LYS A 91 2.65 -15.89 21.57
C LYS A 91 2.62 -16.19 20.08
N PHE A 92 3.12 -15.29 19.24
CA PHE A 92 3.10 -15.46 17.80
C PHE A 92 4.03 -16.58 17.35
N LYS A 93 3.56 -17.33 16.37
CA LYS A 93 4.33 -18.31 15.63
C LYS A 93 4.29 -17.96 14.14
N ASN A 94 5.45 -17.92 13.49
CA ASN A 94 5.59 -17.73 12.04
C ASN A 94 4.87 -16.49 11.49
N VAL A 95 5.02 -15.33 12.15
CA VAL A 95 4.48 -14.06 11.64
C VAL A 95 5.51 -13.39 10.73
N ILE A 96 5.12 -13.21 9.47
CA ILE A 96 5.98 -12.78 8.36
C ILE A 96 5.42 -11.48 7.78
N LEU A 97 6.29 -10.53 7.43
CA LEU A 97 5.86 -9.27 6.84
C LEU A 97 5.70 -9.44 5.32
N MET A 98 4.66 -8.84 4.76
CA MET A 98 4.44 -8.79 3.31
C MET A 98 4.12 -7.36 2.87
N GLY A 99 5.10 -6.67 2.31
CA GLY A 99 4.98 -5.31 1.81
C GLY A 99 4.68 -4.26 2.89
N VAL A 100 5.13 -4.50 4.11
CA VAL A 100 4.86 -3.61 5.25
C VAL A 100 5.80 -2.41 5.22
N GLY A 101 5.31 -1.25 5.67
CA GLY A 101 6.08 -0.01 5.74
C GLY A 101 6.10 0.64 7.11
N TRP A 102 7.08 1.52 7.30
CA TRP A 102 7.14 2.44 8.43
C TRP A 102 6.19 3.61 8.22
N ASN A 103 5.56 4.07 9.29
CA ASN A 103 4.43 4.99 9.20
C ASN A 103 4.78 6.42 8.74
N ASN A 104 5.93 6.93 9.17
CA ASN A 104 6.46 8.25 8.83
C ASN A 104 7.97 8.26 9.15
N TYR A 105 8.66 9.34 8.80
CA TYR A 105 10.02 9.57 9.27
C TYR A 105 10.04 9.75 10.79
N GLN A 106 10.80 8.89 11.47
CA GLN A 106 10.94 8.85 12.92
C GLN A 106 12.38 8.53 13.32
N ASP A 107 12.71 8.79 14.58
CA ASP A 107 13.93 8.27 15.21
C ASP A 107 13.94 6.73 15.23
N ASN A 108 15.04 6.14 15.68
CA ASN A 108 15.09 4.69 15.82
C ASN A 108 14.08 4.18 16.86
N PRO A 109 13.59 2.93 16.71
CA PRO A 109 12.63 2.37 17.63
C PRO A 109 13.14 2.39 19.07
N ASN A 110 12.26 2.74 20.01
CA ASN A 110 12.61 2.65 21.43
C ASN A 110 12.77 1.18 21.86
N PHE A 111 13.39 0.97 23.03
CA PHE A 111 13.67 -0.38 23.55
C PHE A 111 12.42 -1.27 23.61
N TYR A 112 11.28 -0.72 24.04
CA TYR A 112 10.02 -1.46 24.09
C TYR A 112 9.57 -1.94 22.70
N THR A 113 9.57 -1.05 21.71
CA THR A 113 9.19 -1.34 20.34
C THR A 113 10.12 -2.37 19.70
N ASN A 114 11.42 -2.26 19.97
CA ASN A 114 12.43 -3.24 19.55
C ASN A 114 12.07 -4.64 20.08
N LEU A 115 11.79 -4.78 21.39
CA LEU A 115 11.39 -6.05 21.97
C LEU A 115 10.10 -6.61 21.35
N VAL A 116 9.09 -5.76 21.12
CA VAL A 116 7.83 -6.18 20.50
C VAL A 116 8.08 -6.76 19.11
N TYR A 117 8.82 -6.07 18.23
CA TYR A 117 9.04 -6.57 16.87
C TYR A 117 9.94 -7.79 16.83
N LYS A 118 11.01 -7.85 17.63
CA LYS A 118 11.87 -9.05 17.70
C LYS A 118 11.13 -10.29 18.17
N LYS A 119 10.14 -10.12 19.06
CA LYS A 119 9.33 -11.24 19.54
C LYS A 119 8.22 -11.60 18.58
N ALA A 120 7.62 -10.60 17.94
CA ALA A 120 6.50 -10.81 17.04
C ALA A 120 6.94 -11.44 15.71
N LEU A 121 8.09 -11.06 15.17
CA LEU A 121 8.56 -11.45 13.85
C LEU A 121 9.46 -12.68 13.93
N THR A 122 9.22 -13.65 13.04
CA THR A 122 10.02 -14.89 12.97
C THR A 122 11.43 -14.63 12.43
N GLU A 123 12.43 -15.33 12.98
CA GLU A 123 13.81 -15.28 12.47
C GLU A 123 14.04 -16.30 11.33
N ASP A 124 13.11 -17.24 11.12
CA ASP A 124 13.26 -18.38 10.21
C ASP A 124 12.95 -18.05 8.74
N TYR A 125 12.25 -16.94 8.50
CA TYR A 125 11.76 -16.54 7.18
C TYR A 125 12.17 -15.12 6.84
N PHE A 126 12.39 -14.84 5.57
CA PHE A 126 12.55 -13.49 5.08
C PHE A 126 11.25 -12.68 5.20
N HIS A 127 11.40 -11.44 5.64
CA HIS A 127 10.35 -10.42 5.67
C HIS A 127 10.38 -9.57 4.41
N SER A 128 9.20 -9.25 3.89
CA SER A 128 9.01 -8.34 2.78
C SER A 128 8.56 -6.97 3.31
N VAL A 129 9.35 -5.93 3.00
CA VAL A 129 9.00 -4.54 3.25
C VAL A 129 8.85 -3.78 1.95
N ARG A 130 8.13 -2.66 2.00
CA ARG A 130 7.75 -1.92 0.79
C ARG A 130 8.76 -0.86 0.33
N ASP A 131 9.73 -0.52 1.18
CA ASP A 131 10.69 0.55 0.94
C ASP A 131 11.99 0.34 1.75
N SER A 132 13.07 0.97 1.30
CA SER A 132 14.41 0.89 1.87
C SER A 132 14.48 1.53 3.25
N TYR A 133 13.70 2.59 3.49
CA TYR A 133 13.61 3.22 4.81
C TYR A 133 13.15 2.23 5.89
N THR A 134 12.09 1.47 5.60
CA THR A 134 11.56 0.44 6.50
C THR A 134 12.58 -0.67 6.73
N LYS A 135 13.29 -1.09 5.67
CA LYS A 135 14.36 -2.09 5.76
C LYS A 135 15.46 -1.63 6.73
N GLU A 136 15.95 -0.41 6.59
CA GLU A 136 16.99 0.12 7.47
C GLU A 136 16.51 0.32 8.91
N LYS A 137 15.22 0.66 9.12
CA LYS A 137 14.65 0.73 10.47
C LYS A 137 14.62 -0.62 11.18
N LEU A 138 14.17 -1.68 10.50
CA LEU A 138 14.22 -3.04 11.06
C LEU A 138 15.66 -3.51 11.30
N LYS A 139 16.56 -3.22 10.37
CA LYS A 139 17.99 -3.53 10.51
C LYS A 139 18.61 -2.84 11.73
N SER A 140 18.26 -1.58 12.01
CA SER A 140 18.77 -0.83 13.17
C SER A 140 18.39 -1.43 14.52
N ILE A 141 17.34 -2.25 14.58
CA ILE A 141 16.99 -3.02 15.77
C ILE A 141 17.52 -4.46 15.74
N GLY A 142 18.19 -4.89 14.67
CA GLY A 142 18.80 -6.21 14.55
C GLY A 142 17.93 -7.26 13.84
N ILE A 143 16.88 -6.84 13.14
CA ILE A 143 16.08 -7.71 12.25
C ILE A 143 16.65 -7.56 10.84
N THR A 144 17.44 -8.54 10.40
CA THR A 144 18.28 -8.45 9.20
C THR A 144 17.81 -9.33 8.04
N ASN A 145 16.92 -10.29 8.30
CA ASN A 145 16.24 -11.15 7.34
C ASN A 145 15.13 -10.39 6.58
N VAL A 146 15.47 -9.24 5.97
CA VAL A 146 14.49 -8.32 5.36
C VAL A 146 14.86 -7.96 3.92
N HIS A 147 13.93 -8.15 3.00
CA HIS A 147 14.00 -7.71 1.61
C HIS A 147 13.12 -6.50 1.35
N ASN A 148 13.66 -5.50 0.64
CA ASN A 148 12.82 -4.48 0.02
C ASN A 148 12.25 -5.05 -1.27
N THR A 149 11.00 -5.48 -1.21
CA THR A 149 10.28 -6.10 -2.33
C THR A 149 9.32 -5.13 -3.01
N GLY A 150 9.21 -3.90 -2.52
CA GLY A 150 8.06 -3.06 -2.83
C GLY A 150 6.76 -3.58 -2.18
N CYS A 151 5.67 -2.84 -2.37
CA CYS A 151 4.35 -3.27 -1.93
C CYS A 151 3.81 -4.32 -2.91
N PRO A 152 3.08 -5.36 -2.48
CA PRO A 152 2.44 -6.35 -3.36
C PRO A 152 1.57 -5.75 -4.47
N THR A 153 1.07 -4.53 -4.28
CA THR A 153 0.37 -3.75 -5.32
C THR A 153 1.23 -3.48 -6.55
N MET A 154 2.55 -3.49 -6.41
CA MET A 154 3.49 -3.20 -7.49
C MET A 154 4.00 -4.46 -8.19
N TRP A 155 3.87 -5.66 -7.62
CA TRP A 155 4.57 -6.86 -8.07
C TRP A 155 4.21 -7.35 -9.50
N GLU A 156 3.11 -6.85 -10.07
CA GLU A 156 2.71 -7.10 -11.46
C GLU A 156 3.14 -6.00 -12.44
N LEU A 157 3.68 -4.87 -11.93
CA LEU A 157 4.19 -3.75 -12.74
C LEU A 157 5.57 -4.09 -13.32
N THR A 158 5.63 -5.17 -14.10
CA THR A 158 6.83 -5.58 -14.86
C THR A 158 7.11 -4.57 -15.98
N LYS A 159 8.31 -4.62 -16.58
CA LYS A 159 8.63 -3.81 -17.77
C LYS A 159 7.63 -4.02 -18.91
N GLU A 160 7.18 -5.27 -19.10
CA GLU A 160 6.17 -5.62 -20.09
C GLU A 160 4.80 -5.01 -19.76
N HIS A 161 4.37 -5.07 -18.50
CA HIS A 161 3.12 -4.43 -18.09
C HIS A 161 3.18 -2.91 -18.26
N CYS A 162 4.28 -2.30 -17.83
CA CYS A 162 4.50 -0.85 -17.88
C CYS A 162 4.58 -0.31 -19.31
N SER A 163 5.11 -1.08 -20.27
CA SER A 163 5.16 -0.68 -21.68
C SER A 163 3.76 -0.60 -22.32
N GLY A 164 2.79 -1.31 -21.75
CA GLY A 164 1.39 -1.25 -22.15
C GLY A 164 0.61 -0.06 -21.56
N ILE A 165 1.23 0.76 -20.71
CA ILE A 165 0.60 1.96 -20.14
C ILE A 165 0.75 3.12 -21.13
N PRO A 166 -0.32 3.86 -21.48
CA PRO A 166 -0.24 5.02 -22.35
C PRO A 166 0.76 6.08 -21.85
N LYS A 167 1.50 6.68 -22.78
CA LYS A 167 2.43 7.78 -22.46
C LYS A 167 1.78 9.15 -22.55
N LYS A 168 0.86 9.28 -23.51
CA LYS A 168 0.11 10.49 -23.81
C LYS A 168 -1.05 10.65 -22.84
N LYS A 169 -1.41 11.91 -22.63
CA LYS A 169 -2.56 12.32 -21.85
C LYS A 169 -3.87 11.76 -22.41
N ALA A 170 -4.75 11.33 -21.51
CA ALA A 170 -6.09 10.89 -21.82
C ALA A 170 -7.12 12.04 -21.90
N GLU A 171 -8.32 11.77 -22.42
CA GLU A 171 -9.41 12.75 -22.47
C GLU A 171 -10.03 13.07 -21.09
N SER A 172 -10.05 12.08 -20.19
CA SER A 172 -10.65 12.18 -18.87
C SER A 172 -9.65 11.85 -17.76
N VAL A 173 -9.95 12.27 -16.53
CA VAL A 173 -9.11 11.99 -15.36
C VAL A 173 -9.94 11.54 -14.17
N VAL A 174 -9.42 10.57 -13.43
CA VAL A 174 -9.87 10.28 -12.06
C VAL A 174 -8.82 10.77 -11.07
N PHE A 175 -9.25 11.52 -10.07
CA PHE A 175 -8.38 12.10 -9.06
C PHE A 175 -8.79 11.76 -7.64
N THR A 176 -7.84 11.92 -6.72
CA THR A 176 -8.03 11.70 -5.28
C THR A 176 -7.35 12.77 -4.43
N LEU A 177 -7.94 13.05 -3.27
CA LEU A 177 -7.41 13.91 -2.22
C LEU A 177 -7.20 13.10 -0.93
N THR A 178 -6.47 13.68 0.01
CA THR A 178 -6.19 13.06 1.31
C THR A 178 -6.77 13.92 2.42
N ASP A 179 -7.98 13.57 2.85
CA ASP A 179 -8.74 14.22 3.93
C ASP A 179 -7.98 14.49 5.24
N TYR A 180 -7.05 13.63 5.64
CA TYR A 180 -6.27 13.84 6.87
C TYR A 180 -5.01 14.71 6.68
N ASN A 181 -4.68 15.12 5.46
CA ASN A 181 -3.55 15.99 5.12
C ASN A 181 -3.97 17.04 4.09
N LYS A 182 -5.03 17.79 4.41
CA LYS A 182 -5.61 18.84 3.56
C LYS A 182 -4.61 19.95 3.27
N ASN A 183 -4.59 20.47 2.04
CA ASN A 183 -3.99 21.75 1.71
C ASN A 183 -4.91 22.47 0.72
N PRO A 184 -5.91 23.24 1.20
CA PRO A 184 -6.94 23.84 0.36
C PRO A 184 -6.40 24.66 -0.81
N GLU A 185 -5.28 25.37 -0.64
CA GLU A 185 -4.66 26.16 -1.71
C GLU A 185 -4.15 25.26 -2.84
N LYS A 186 -3.29 24.28 -2.50
CA LYS A 186 -2.68 23.37 -3.48
C LYS A 186 -3.71 22.41 -4.08
N ASP A 187 -4.65 21.94 -3.27
CA ASP A 187 -5.68 21.00 -3.69
C ASP A 187 -6.72 21.68 -4.61
N SER A 188 -7.09 22.93 -4.34
CA SER A 188 -7.90 23.74 -5.28
C SER A 188 -7.15 24.00 -6.58
N LYS A 189 -5.84 24.30 -6.50
CA LYS A 189 -5.02 24.54 -7.70
C LYS A 189 -4.93 23.30 -8.57
N MET A 190 -4.81 22.11 -7.96
CA MET A 190 -4.87 20.84 -8.69
C MET A 190 -6.20 20.69 -9.42
N ILE A 191 -7.32 20.88 -8.72
CA ILE A 191 -8.67 20.75 -9.32
C ILE A 191 -8.86 21.73 -10.49
N GLU A 192 -8.40 22.98 -10.35
CA GLU A 192 -8.41 23.99 -11.43
C GLU A 192 -7.64 23.49 -12.67
N ILE A 193 -6.40 23.00 -12.48
CA ILE A 193 -5.57 22.47 -13.56
C ILE A 193 -6.25 21.27 -14.23
N LEU A 194 -6.84 20.36 -13.46
CA LEU A 194 -7.54 19.19 -13.98
C LEU A 194 -8.76 19.60 -14.82
N ASN A 195 -9.63 20.47 -14.31
CA ASN A 195 -10.81 20.96 -15.04
C ASN A 195 -10.44 21.72 -16.33
N LYS A 196 -9.30 22.43 -16.33
CA LYS A 196 -8.80 23.13 -17.52
C LYS A 196 -8.31 22.15 -18.60
N ASN A 197 -7.82 20.99 -18.20
CA ASN A 197 -7.08 20.08 -19.08
C ASN A 197 -7.86 18.84 -19.50
N TYR A 198 -8.88 18.40 -18.76
CA TYR A 198 -9.63 17.18 -19.06
C TYR A 198 -11.11 17.48 -19.31
N ASN A 199 -11.74 16.68 -20.15
CA ASN A 199 -13.15 16.83 -20.50
C ASN A 199 -14.07 16.39 -19.35
N LYS A 200 -13.71 15.29 -18.67
CA LYS A 200 -14.40 14.82 -17.46
C LYS A 200 -13.40 14.65 -16.33
N VAL A 201 -13.80 15.11 -15.14
CA VAL A 201 -13.01 15.04 -13.93
C VAL A 201 -13.78 14.24 -12.88
N TYR A 202 -13.36 12.99 -12.69
CA TYR A 202 -13.92 12.07 -11.72
C TYR A 202 -13.20 12.19 -10.39
N PHE A 203 -13.93 12.21 -9.27
CA PHE A 203 -13.34 12.15 -7.94
C PHE A 203 -13.67 10.82 -7.27
N TRP A 204 -12.64 10.04 -6.94
CA TRP A 204 -12.84 8.82 -6.16
C TRP A 204 -12.75 9.11 -4.66
N ILE A 205 -13.87 8.87 -3.97
CA ILE A 205 -13.98 9.00 -2.52
C ILE A 205 -13.28 7.80 -1.88
N GLN A 206 -12.14 8.02 -1.22
CA GLN A 206 -11.32 6.94 -0.67
C GLN A 206 -11.28 6.95 0.87
N GLY A 207 -11.26 8.13 1.47
CA GLY A 207 -11.35 8.38 2.91
C GLY A 207 -12.76 8.79 3.33
N SER A 208 -13.06 8.63 4.63
CA SER A 208 -14.39 8.92 5.17
C SER A 208 -14.81 10.39 5.09
N GLU A 209 -13.84 11.32 5.02
CA GLU A 209 -14.10 12.77 4.96
C GLU A 209 -13.73 13.39 3.61
N ASP A 210 -13.45 12.56 2.59
CA ASP A 210 -13.03 13.02 1.26
C ASP A 210 -14.18 13.72 0.52
N TYR A 211 -15.43 13.26 0.69
CA TYR A 211 -16.60 13.83 0.03
C TYR A 211 -16.85 15.26 0.48
N GLU A 212 -16.95 15.48 1.79
CA GLU A 212 -17.12 16.80 2.41
C GLU A 212 -15.97 17.72 2.04
N TYR A 213 -14.74 17.18 2.02
CA TYR A 213 -13.58 17.98 1.68
C TYR A 213 -13.61 18.46 0.23
N VAL A 214 -13.83 17.58 -0.74
CA VAL A 214 -13.89 17.98 -2.15
C VAL A 214 -15.07 18.91 -2.43
N ASN A 215 -16.22 18.65 -1.82
CA ASN A 215 -17.39 19.52 -1.97
C ASN A 215 -17.14 20.93 -1.40
N SER A 216 -16.18 21.10 -0.48
CA SER A 216 -15.75 22.43 -0.01
C SER A 216 -14.82 23.17 -0.99
N LEU A 217 -14.21 22.46 -1.94
CA LEU A 217 -13.25 23.02 -2.90
C LEU A 217 -13.83 23.21 -4.31
N SER A 218 -14.72 22.30 -4.75
CA SER A 218 -15.29 22.34 -6.09
C SER A 218 -16.63 21.61 -6.18
N ASN A 219 -17.52 22.13 -7.03
CA ASN A 219 -18.81 21.53 -7.38
C ASN A 219 -18.82 20.90 -8.79
N SER A 220 -17.67 20.85 -9.47
CA SER A 220 -17.58 20.49 -10.90
C SER A 220 -17.09 19.06 -11.16
N VAL A 221 -17.11 18.19 -10.16
CA VAL A 221 -16.53 16.84 -10.23
C VAL A 221 -17.61 15.76 -10.29
N ILE A 222 -17.29 14.65 -10.94
CA ILE A 222 -18.17 13.47 -11.02
C ILE A 222 -17.73 12.49 -9.93
N PHE A 223 -18.57 12.27 -8.93
CA PHE A 223 -18.22 11.38 -7.82
C PHE A 223 -18.24 9.89 -8.23
N VAL A 224 -17.20 9.17 -7.81
CA VAL A 224 -17.11 7.71 -7.85
C VAL A 224 -17.32 7.19 -6.44
N ASN A 225 -18.21 6.21 -6.31
CA ASN A 225 -18.61 5.65 -5.01
C ASN A 225 -17.41 5.13 -4.21
N PRO A 226 -17.48 5.17 -2.86
CA PRO A 226 -16.40 4.77 -1.97
C PRO A 226 -16.28 3.24 -1.83
N THR A 227 -16.08 2.55 -2.95
CA THR A 227 -15.79 1.11 -2.97
C THR A 227 -14.67 0.84 -3.96
N LEU A 228 -13.83 -0.16 -3.66
CA LEU A 228 -12.80 -0.62 -4.60
C LEU A 228 -13.43 -1.07 -5.93
N ARG A 229 -14.60 -1.71 -5.89
CA ARG A 229 -15.31 -2.14 -7.10
C ARG A 229 -15.69 -0.97 -8.01
N SER A 230 -16.26 0.11 -7.46
CA SER A 230 -16.64 1.27 -8.28
C SER A 230 -15.43 1.96 -8.92
N TYR A 231 -14.29 1.94 -8.23
CA TYR A 231 -13.04 2.45 -8.80
C TYR A 231 -12.50 1.54 -9.90
N ASP A 232 -12.49 0.22 -9.67
CA ASP A 232 -12.09 -0.76 -10.67
C ASP A 232 -12.99 -0.70 -11.92
N ASP A 233 -14.31 -0.62 -11.74
CA ASP A 233 -15.28 -0.50 -12.84
C ASP A 233 -14.97 0.73 -13.72
N LEU A 234 -14.57 1.86 -13.11
CA LEU A 234 -14.15 3.06 -13.85
C LEU A 234 -12.81 2.85 -14.56
N LEU A 235 -11.81 2.30 -13.85
CA LEU A 235 -10.48 2.06 -14.42
C LEU A 235 -10.48 1.01 -15.54
N GLU A 236 -11.45 0.09 -15.56
CA GLU A 236 -11.61 -0.96 -16.57
C GLU A 236 -12.60 -0.59 -17.68
N SER A 237 -13.26 0.56 -17.58
CA SER A 237 -14.20 1.04 -18.60
C SER A 237 -13.53 1.43 -19.92
N ASP A 238 -14.33 1.65 -20.95
CA ASP A 238 -13.83 2.15 -22.24
C ASP A 238 -13.47 3.66 -22.22
N GLU A 239 -13.60 4.35 -21.08
CA GLU A 239 -13.20 5.74 -20.94
C GLU A 239 -11.68 5.87 -21.14
N ASP A 240 -11.25 6.82 -21.97
CA ASP A 240 -9.84 7.21 -22.05
C ASP A 240 -9.48 8.02 -20.81
N LEU A 241 -8.75 7.39 -19.88
CA LEU A 241 -8.69 7.81 -18.48
C LEU A 241 -7.25 7.84 -17.93
N ASP A 242 -6.88 9.00 -17.40
CA ASP A 242 -5.67 9.19 -16.58
C ASP A 242 -6.01 9.14 -15.08
N TYR A 243 -4.98 8.90 -14.26
CA TYR A 243 -5.04 9.13 -12.82
C TYR A 243 -4.12 10.28 -12.40
N VAL A 244 -4.62 11.19 -11.56
CA VAL A 244 -3.81 12.22 -10.90
C VAL A 244 -4.24 12.35 -9.45
N GLY A 245 -3.39 12.20 -8.43
CA GLY A 245 -3.89 12.45 -7.06
C GLY A 245 -2.96 12.11 -5.92
N THR A 246 -3.36 12.53 -4.73
CA THR A 246 -2.54 12.45 -3.49
C THR A 246 -2.55 11.06 -2.85
N ARG A 247 -3.47 10.16 -3.24
CA ARG A 247 -3.56 8.82 -2.68
C ARG A 247 -2.73 7.84 -3.49
N LEU A 248 -1.49 7.64 -3.06
CA LEU A 248 -0.51 6.73 -3.68
C LEU A 248 -1.09 5.43 -4.24
N HIS A 249 -1.81 4.64 -3.43
CA HIS A 249 -2.29 3.31 -3.86
C HIS A 249 -3.40 3.36 -4.91
N ALA A 250 -4.18 4.45 -4.98
CA ALA A 250 -5.12 4.65 -6.08
C ALA A 250 -4.35 4.75 -7.41
N GLY A 251 -3.26 5.54 -7.45
CA GLY A 251 -2.38 5.61 -8.61
C GLY A 251 -1.69 4.29 -8.94
N ILE A 252 -1.26 3.52 -7.95
CA ILE A 252 -0.73 2.16 -8.21
C ILE A 252 -1.80 1.26 -8.83
N ARG A 253 -3.05 1.31 -8.35
CA ARG A 253 -4.16 0.53 -8.91
C ARG A 253 -4.50 0.97 -10.33
N ALA A 254 -4.50 2.27 -10.61
CA ALA A 254 -4.64 2.79 -11.97
C ALA A 254 -3.55 2.22 -12.91
N MET A 255 -2.29 2.18 -12.48
CA MET A 255 -1.21 1.51 -13.23
C MET A 255 -1.45 0.00 -13.41
N GLN A 256 -1.96 -0.71 -12.39
CA GLN A 256 -2.35 -2.13 -12.53
C GLN A 256 -3.40 -2.33 -13.64
N LYS A 257 -4.29 -1.35 -13.85
CA LYS A 257 -5.31 -1.33 -14.91
C LYS A 257 -4.85 -0.62 -16.19
N LYS A 258 -3.52 -0.48 -16.36
CA LYS A 258 -2.86 0.15 -17.50
C LYS A 258 -3.25 1.61 -17.78
N ARG A 259 -3.59 2.37 -16.73
CA ARG A 259 -3.86 3.80 -16.83
C ARG A 259 -2.63 4.62 -16.49
N ARG A 260 -2.35 5.64 -17.31
CA ARG A 260 -1.27 6.61 -17.05
C ARG A 260 -1.56 7.33 -15.75
N SER A 261 -0.56 7.46 -14.90
CA SER A 261 -0.73 7.88 -13.51
C SER A 261 0.32 8.90 -13.09
N ILE A 262 -0.14 9.99 -12.46
CA ILE A 262 0.70 11.00 -11.79
C ILE A 262 0.32 11.00 -10.31
N ILE A 263 1.25 10.61 -9.45
CA ILE A 263 1.02 10.61 -8.01
C ILE A 263 1.47 11.95 -7.43
N ILE A 264 0.61 12.60 -6.65
CA ILE A 264 0.97 13.82 -5.93
C ILE A 264 1.55 13.43 -4.57
N GLY A 265 2.85 13.64 -4.38
CA GLY A 265 3.59 13.29 -3.17
C GLY A 265 3.25 14.22 -2.01
N ILE A 266 2.68 13.66 -0.94
CA ILE A 266 2.32 14.40 0.30
C ILE A 266 2.98 13.84 1.56
N ASP A 267 3.66 12.70 1.45
CA ASP A 267 4.33 12.01 2.55
C ASP A 267 5.45 11.08 2.08
N ASN A 268 6.15 10.50 3.05
CA ASN A 268 7.27 9.59 2.83
C ASN A 268 6.91 8.36 1.98
N ARG A 269 5.64 7.93 1.92
CA ARG A 269 5.27 6.73 1.16
C ARG A 269 5.49 6.92 -0.33
N ALA A 270 5.12 8.09 -0.84
CA ALA A 270 5.31 8.43 -2.25
C ALA A 270 6.79 8.66 -2.55
N LEU A 271 7.47 9.43 -1.68
CA LEU A 271 8.88 9.80 -1.86
C LEU A 271 9.82 8.59 -1.80
N GLU A 272 9.67 7.70 -0.81
CA GLU A 272 10.50 6.49 -0.73
C GLU A 272 10.25 5.56 -1.91
N LYS A 273 9.01 5.45 -2.40
CA LYS A 273 8.72 4.65 -3.59
C LYS A 273 9.27 5.27 -4.87
N GLN A 274 9.26 6.59 -4.99
CA GLN A 274 9.88 7.28 -6.12
C GLN A 274 11.38 6.99 -6.14
N LYS A 275 12.04 7.12 -4.99
CA LYS A 275 13.46 6.82 -4.81
C LYS A 275 13.80 5.36 -5.10
N ASP A 276 13.02 4.42 -4.59
CA ASP A 276 13.33 3.00 -4.70
C ASP A 276 12.92 2.37 -6.03
N PHE A 277 11.81 2.83 -6.64
CA PHE A 277 11.17 2.14 -7.77
C PHE A 277 10.84 3.03 -8.97
N SER A 278 11.22 4.30 -8.94
CA SER A 278 11.01 5.25 -10.05
C SER A 278 9.54 5.48 -10.43
N ILE A 279 8.62 5.50 -9.46
CA ILE A 279 7.23 5.90 -9.72
C ILE A 279 7.13 7.40 -10.10
N ASN A 280 6.17 7.73 -10.96
CA ASN A 280 5.90 9.10 -11.40
C ASN A 280 5.24 9.92 -10.29
N VAL A 281 6.05 10.71 -9.59
CA VAL A 281 5.61 11.55 -8.46
C VAL A 281 5.93 13.02 -8.74
N LEU A 282 4.94 13.88 -8.49
CA LEU A 282 5.10 15.33 -8.38
C LEU A 282 4.90 15.72 -6.92
N GLU A 283 5.84 16.44 -6.32
CA GLU A 283 5.66 16.93 -4.94
C GLU A 283 4.52 17.96 -4.89
N ARG A 284 3.69 17.92 -3.85
CA ARG A 284 2.52 18.83 -3.74
C ARG A 284 2.93 20.31 -3.76
N ASP A 285 4.11 20.65 -3.25
CA ASP A 285 4.58 22.03 -3.24
C ASP A 285 4.82 22.55 -4.67
N ASP A 286 5.14 21.66 -5.61
CA ASP A 286 5.36 21.91 -7.03
C ASP A 286 4.10 21.76 -7.89
N ILE A 287 2.90 21.83 -7.30
CA ILE A 287 1.63 21.61 -8.03
C ILE A 287 1.46 22.52 -9.26
N SER A 288 2.11 23.69 -9.28
CA SER A 288 2.13 24.60 -10.44
C SER A 288 2.73 23.95 -11.70
N ASN A 289 3.60 22.95 -11.55
CA ASN A 289 4.21 22.22 -12.66
C ASN A 289 3.31 21.09 -13.20
N LEU A 290 2.17 20.82 -12.55
CA LEU A 290 1.28 19.71 -12.92
C LEU A 290 0.73 19.87 -14.34
N GLU A 291 0.37 21.09 -14.76
CA GLU A 291 -0.15 21.33 -16.11
C GLU A 291 0.87 20.97 -17.20
N VAL A 292 2.14 21.31 -16.97
CA VAL A 292 3.24 20.95 -17.87
C VAL A 292 3.42 19.44 -17.91
N LEU A 293 3.39 18.78 -16.75
CA LEU A 293 3.55 17.33 -16.65
C LEU A 293 2.40 16.58 -17.36
N ILE A 294 1.16 17.02 -17.16
CA ILE A 294 -0.04 16.45 -17.80
C ILE A 294 0.08 16.48 -19.31
N ASN A 295 0.54 17.59 -19.90
CA ASN A 295 0.59 17.78 -21.35
C ASN A 295 1.85 17.21 -22.02
N ASN A 296 2.78 16.65 -21.25
CA ASN A 296 3.96 15.94 -21.77
C ASN A 296 3.76 14.43 -21.78
N ASP A 297 4.54 13.74 -22.63
CA ASP A 297 4.63 12.28 -22.58
C ASP A 297 5.26 11.84 -21.26
N ILE A 298 4.60 10.92 -20.56
CA ILE A 298 5.09 10.32 -19.32
C ILE A 298 5.35 8.85 -19.56
N LEU A 299 6.59 8.43 -19.38
CA LEU A 299 6.92 7.01 -19.35
C LEU A 299 6.60 6.44 -17.96
N THR A 300 5.87 5.33 -17.90
CA THR A 300 5.82 4.52 -16.68
C THR A 300 6.94 3.50 -16.75
N ASP A 301 7.94 3.62 -15.88
CA ASP A 301 9.09 2.70 -15.85
C ASP A 301 9.42 2.28 -14.41
N ILE A 302 8.69 1.27 -13.92
CA ILE A 302 8.85 0.80 -12.55
C ILE A 302 10.07 -0.13 -12.45
N ASN A 303 10.91 0.11 -11.43
CA ASN A 303 12.15 -0.63 -11.18
C ASN A 303 12.03 -1.51 -9.92
N LEU A 304 11.49 -2.72 -10.07
CA LEU A 304 11.39 -3.68 -8.95
C LEU A 304 12.58 -4.61 -8.89
N ASN A 305 13.06 -4.87 -7.67
CA ASN A 305 14.06 -5.90 -7.41
C ASN A 305 13.38 -7.29 -7.44
N MET A 306 13.32 -7.89 -8.63
CA MET A 306 12.69 -9.20 -8.83
C MET A 306 13.40 -10.31 -8.05
N ASP A 307 14.73 -10.24 -7.89
CA ASP A 307 15.48 -11.23 -7.09
C ASP A 307 15.05 -11.22 -5.63
N SER A 308 14.81 -10.03 -5.05
CA SER A 308 14.30 -9.89 -3.68
C SER A 308 12.86 -10.39 -3.55
N ILE A 309 12.01 -10.15 -4.54
CA ILE A 309 10.64 -10.69 -4.56
C ILE A 309 10.68 -12.22 -4.66
N ASN A 310 11.53 -12.77 -5.54
CA ASN A 310 11.65 -14.21 -5.75
C ASN A 310 12.25 -14.90 -4.52
N ALA A 311 13.32 -14.35 -3.92
CA ALA A 311 13.88 -14.86 -2.67
C ALA A 311 12.82 -14.92 -1.55
N TRP A 312 11.97 -13.89 -1.43
CA TRP A 312 10.86 -13.91 -0.49
C TRP A 312 9.78 -14.93 -0.84
N ARG A 313 9.51 -15.20 -2.12
CA ARG A 313 8.49 -16.19 -2.53
C ARG A 313 8.99 -17.63 -2.37
N GLU A 314 10.23 -17.89 -2.76
CA GLU A 314 10.78 -19.24 -2.91
C GLU A 314 11.01 -19.95 -1.57
N GLN A 315 11.22 -19.19 -0.49
CA GLN A 315 11.35 -19.74 0.87
C GLN A 315 10.16 -20.61 1.30
N PHE A 316 8.97 -20.37 0.72
CA PHE A 316 7.76 -21.11 1.07
C PHE A 316 7.63 -22.45 0.34
N PHE A 317 8.44 -22.71 -0.69
CA PHE A 317 8.45 -23.98 -1.42
C PHE A 317 9.54 -24.92 -0.90
N THR A 318 10.71 -24.40 -0.51
CA THR A 318 11.82 -25.21 0.01
C THR A 318 11.54 -25.81 1.39
N HIS A 319 10.73 -25.14 2.21
CA HIS A 319 10.32 -25.66 3.52
C HIS A 319 9.15 -26.67 3.45
N GLU A 320 8.58 -26.93 2.27
CA GLU A 320 7.56 -27.97 2.09
C GLU A 320 8.14 -29.39 2.15
N SER A 321 9.46 -29.54 2.01
CA SER A 321 10.13 -30.85 2.03
C SER A 321 10.52 -31.34 3.43
N LEU A 322 10.36 -30.50 4.46
CA LEU A 322 10.89 -30.73 5.82
C LEU A 322 9.81 -30.80 6.91
N VAL A 323 8.52 -30.76 6.55
CA VAL A 323 7.38 -30.83 7.51
C VAL A 323 6.42 -31.95 7.14
#